data_AF-A0A955RHD9-F1
#
_entry.id   AF-A0A955RHD9-F1
#
_cell.length_a   1.000
_cell.length_b   1.000
_cell.length_c   1.000
_cell.angle_alpha   90.00
_cell.angle_beta   90.00
_cell.angle_gamma   90.00
#
_symmetry.space_group_name_H-M   'P 1'
#
loop_
_entity.id
_entity.type
_entity.pdbx_description
1 polymer ?
#
loop_
_entity_poly.entity_id
_entity_poly.type
_entity_poly.pdbx_seq_one_letter_code
_entity_poly.pdbx_strand_id
1 'polypeptide(L)'
;NLEQLWRRIVFNIAISNTDDHLRNHGFILTNQGWILSPAYDLNPSIDKDGLALNIDMDNNALDYDLAKSVGEFFRLDNKQMEKIIQEVLAVVATWKEVAKEIGISNKEQTLMSKAFNV
;
A
#
# COMPACT_ATOMS: atom_id res chain seq x y z
N ASN A 1 12.79 5.57 6.91
CA ASN A 1 12.55 4.13 6.69
C ASN A 1 11.26 3.64 7.33
N LEU A 2 11.03 3.82 8.64
CA LEU A 2 9.79 3.33 9.30
C LEU A 2 8.51 3.92 8.69
N GLU A 3 8.43 5.24 8.55
CA GLU A 3 7.28 5.90 7.88
C GLU A 3 7.01 5.31 6.48
N GLN A 4 8.07 5.00 5.72
CA GLN A 4 7.93 4.45 4.37
C GLN A 4 7.43 2.99 4.38
N LEU A 5 7.81 2.20 5.37
CA LEU A 5 7.25 0.85 5.55
C LEU A 5 5.76 0.92 5.88
N TRP A 6 5.37 1.81 6.79
CA TRP A 6 3.96 2.00 7.12
C TRP A 6 3.15 2.54 5.94
N ARG A 7 3.70 3.50 5.18
CA ARG A 7 3.09 4.00 3.95
C ARG A 7 2.86 2.88 2.93
N ARG A 8 3.75 1.89 2.83
CA ARG A 8 3.55 0.72 1.95
C ARG A 8 2.39 -0.15 2.40
N ILE A 9 2.18 -0.34 3.70
CA ILE A 9 0.99 -1.04 4.23
C ILE A 9 -0.27 -0.32 3.76
N VAL A 10 -0.35 0.99 3.96
CA VAL A 10 -1.50 1.81 3.54
C VAL A 10 -1.71 1.74 2.03
N PHE A 11 -0.62 1.83 1.24
CA PHE A 11 -0.71 1.72 -0.22
C PHE A 11 -1.21 0.34 -0.66
N ASN A 12 -0.70 -0.74 -0.06
CA ASN A 12 -1.15 -2.09 -0.36
C ASN A 12 -2.63 -2.31 -0.02
N ILE A 13 -3.13 -1.73 1.08
CA ILE A 13 -4.56 -1.72 1.40
C ILE A 13 -5.34 -0.99 0.31
N ALA A 14 -4.88 0.21 -0.09
CA ALA A 14 -5.58 1.06 -1.05
C ALA A 14 -5.69 0.44 -2.46
N ILE A 15 -4.76 -0.43 -2.84
CA ILE A 15 -4.80 -1.14 -4.12
C ILE A 15 -5.09 -2.64 -3.99
N SER A 16 -5.47 -3.14 -2.80
CA SER A 16 -5.67 -4.57 -2.55
C SER A 16 -4.49 -5.43 -3.03
N ASN A 17 -3.25 -4.96 -2.80
CA ASN A 17 -2.05 -5.71 -3.16
C ASN A 17 -1.83 -6.84 -2.15
N THR A 18 -2.39 -8.00 -2.48
CA THR A 18 -2.46 -9.16 -1.57
C THR A 18 -1.28 -10.12 -1.70
N ASP A 19 -0.24 -9.76 -2.46
CA ASP A 19 0.97 -10.58 -2.66
C ASP A 19 2.25 -9.90 -2.15
N ASP A 20 2.13 -8.94 -1.22
CA ASP A 20 3.28 -8.28 -0.60
C ASP A 20 3.98 -9.15 0.45
N HIS A 21 4.77 -10.12 0.01
CA HIS A 21 5.57 -10.98 0.89
C HIS A 21 6.96 -10.37 1.18
N LEU A 22 7.69 -10.92 2.17
CA LEU A 22 8.99 -10.37 2.62
C LEU A 22 10.06 -10.20 1.51
N ARG A 23 9.98 -10.95 0.40
CA ARG A 23 10.89 -10.77 -0.75
C ARG A 23 10.61 -9.51 -1.57
N ASN A 24 9.47 -8.86 -1.37
CA ASN A 24 9.08 -7.60 -2.02
C ASN A 24 9.58 -6.37 -1.24
N HIS A 25 10.35 -6.60 -0.17
CA HIS A 25 11.01 -5.58 0.62
C HIS A 25 12.54 -5.66 0.45
N GLY A 26 13.07 -4.78 -0.39
CA GLY A 26 14.50 -4.68 -0.66
C GLY A 26 15.20 -3.64 0.21
N PHE A 27 16.50 -3.85 0.43
CA PHE A 27 17.39 -2.86 1.04
C PHE A 27 18.62 -2.66 0.15
N ILE A 28 19.07 -1.42 0.02
CA ILE A 28 20.24 -1.05 -0.76
C ILE A 28 21.37 -0.70 0.21
N LEU A 29 22.54 -1.33 0.03
CA LEU A 29 23.73 -0.99 0.79
C LEU A 29 24.40 0.25 0.18
N THR A 30 24.58 1.28 1.00
CA THR A 30 25.28 2.52 0.64
C THR A 30 26.53 2.69 1.52
N ASN A 31 27.36 3.68 1.21
CA ASN A 31 28.51 4.03 2.06
C ASN A 31 28.10 4.47 3.48
N GLN A 32 26.83 4.87 3.67
CA GLN A 32 26.26 5.29 4.95
C GLN A 32 25.45 4.17 5.63
N GLY A 33 25.44 2.96 5.06
CA GLY A 33 24.70 1.80 5.56
C GLY A 33 23.49 1.43 4.69
N TRP A 34 22.61 0.60 5.25
CA TRP A 34 21.44 0.09 4.56
C TRP A 34 20.31 1.13 4.52
N ILE A 35 19.76 1.34 3.33
CA ILE A 35 18.54 2.12 3.11
C ILE A 35 17.45 1.22 2.53
N LEU A 36 16.19 1.58 2.76
CA LEU A 36 15.07 0.90 2.11
C LEU A 36 15.15 1.15 0.59
N SER A 37 14.99 0.12 -0.23
CA SER A 37 14.92 0.28 -1.69
C SER A 37 13.67 1.09 -2.08
N PRO A 38 13.57 1.62 -3.30
CA PRO A 38 12.26 1.98 -3.87
C PRO A 38 11.27 0.81 -3.77
N ALA A 39 9.97 1.11 -3.75
CA ALA A 39 8.94 0.07 -3.80
C ALA A 39 8.90 -0.56 -5.20
N TYR A 40 8.64 -1.86 -5.27
CA TYR A 40 8.54 -2.63 -6.50
C TYR A 40 7.48 -3.72 -6.33
N ASP A 41 7.06 -4.31 -7.45
CA ASP A 41 6.07 -5.41 -7.47
C ASP A 41 4.75 -5.06 -6.77
N LEU A 42 4.20 -3.89 -7.11
CA LEU A 42 2.92 -3.39 -6.62
C LEU A 42 1.84 -3.71 -7.66
N ASN A 43 1.00 -4.71 -7.38
CA ASN A 43 0.00 -5.17 -8.33
C ASN A 43 -1.40 -5.22 -7.69
N PRO A 44 -2.36 -4.41 -8.17
CA PRO A 44 -3.73 -4.46 -7.67
C PRO A 44 -4.37 -5.83 -7.94
N SER A 45 -5.13 -6.35 -6.97
CA SER A 45 -5.80 -7.65 -7.10
C SER A 45 -7.27 -7.59 -6.69
N ILE A 46 -8.12 -8.32 -7.42
CA ILE A 46 -9.55 -8.48 -7.11
C ILE A 46 -9.86 -9.83 -6.44
N ASP A 47 -8.84 -10.69 -6.25
CA ASP A 47 -9.03 -12.11 -5.96
C ASP A 47 -9.01 -12.45 -4.46
N LYS A 48 -8.48 -11.55 -3.61
CA LYS A 48 -8.27 -11.81 -2.18
C LYS A 48 -8.69 -10.63 -1.32
N ASP A 49 -9.13 -10.94 -0.11
CA ASP A 49 -9.71 -9.97 0.85
C ASP A 49 -8.73 -9.54 1.98
N GLY A 50 -7.44 -9.90 1.87
CA GLY A 50 -6.42 -9.59 2.89
C GLY A 50 -4.99 -9.62 2.36
N LEU A 51 -4.08 -8.95 3.08
CA LEU A 51 -2.66 -8.88 2.74
C LEU A 51 -1.94 -10.22 2.94
N ALA A 52 -0.82 -10.43 2.24
CA ALA A 52 0.01 -11.62 2.40
C ALA A 52 0.66 -11.72 3.79
N LEU A 53 0.91 -10.58 4.43
CA LEU A 53 1.48 -10.47 5.77
C LEU A 53 0.43 -9.87 6.72
N ASN A 54 0.44 -10.29 7.98
CA ASN A 54 -0.37 -9.64 9.00
C ASN A 54 0.10 -8.20 9.21
N ILE A 55 -0.86 -7.30 9.38
CA ILE A 55 -0.64 -5.90 9.73
C ILE A 55 -0.30 -5.80 11.21
N ASP A 56 -1.09 -6.48 12.05
CA ASP A 56 -0.78 -6.70 13.46
C ASP A 56 -0.28 -8.14 13.68
N MET A 57 -0.39 -8.66 14.90
CA MET A 57 0.06 -10.03 15.21
C MET A 57 -0.78 -11.10 14.50
N ASP A 58 -2.07 -10.86 14.25
CA ASP A 58 -3.05 -11.89 13.92
C ASP A 58 -3.95 -11.54 12.72
N ASN A 59 -3.95 -10.28 12.26
CA ASN A 59 -4.92 -9.74 11.31
C ASN A 59 -4.23 -9.08 10.11
N ASN A 60 -4.72 -9.41 8.91
CA ASN A 60 -4.25 -8.92 7.62
C ASN A 60 -5.35 -8.25 6.77
N ALA A 61 -6.46 -7.86 7.39
CA ALA A 61 -7.58 -7.24 6.69
C ALA A 61 -7.18 -5.94 5.98
N LEU A 62 -7.84 -5.64 4.86
CA LEU A 62 -7.67 -4.40 4.10
C LEU A 62 -8.35 -3.21 4.82
N ASP A 63 -7.89 -2.89 6.03
CA ASP A 63 -8.52 -1.95 6.96
C ASP A 63 -7.53 -0.86 7.42
N TYR A 64 -7.92 0.40 7.23
CA TYR A 64 -7.13 1.56 7.62
C TYR A 64 -7.08 1.77 9.14
N ASP A 65 -8.12 1.38 9.88
CA ASP A 65 -8.10 1.43 11.35
C ASP A 65 -7.15 0.36 11.91
N LEU A 66 -7.08 -0.80 11.27
CA LEU A 66 -6.07 -1.81 11.55
C LEU A 66 -4.64 -1.31 11.25
N ALA A 67 -4.42 -0.62 10.12
CA ALA A 67 -3.13 0.00 9.85
C ALA A 67 -2.76 1.07 10.88
N LYS A 68 -3.73 1.87 11.34
CA LYS A 68 -3.54 2.87 12.40
C LYS A 68 -3.15 2.25 13.73
N SER A 69 -3.70 1.07 14.07
CA SER A 69 -3.43 0.39 15.35
C SER A 69 -1.94 0.06 15.56
N VAL A 70 -1.18 -0.12 14.47
CA VAL A 70 0.25 -0.45 14.52
C VAL A 70 1.17 0.74 14.25
N GLY A 71 0.63 1.93 13.92
CA GLY A 71 1.44 3.07 13.49
C GLY A 71 2.44 3.59 14.53
N GLU A 72 2.14 3.42 15.82
CA GLU A 72 3.07 3.77 16.91
C GLU A 72 4.37 2.95 16.84
N PHE A 73 4.33 1.68 16.39
CA PHE A 73 5.55 0.87 16.17
C PHE A 73 6.45 1.45 15.08
N PHE A 74 5.88 2.22 14.16
CA PHE A 74 6.59 2.95 13.11
C PHE A 74 6.99 4.38 13.53
N ARG A 75 6.75 4.73 14.81
CA ARG A 75 7.03 6.05 15.41
C ARG A 75 6.21 7.18 14.78
N LEU A 76 4.96 6.89 14.44
CA LEU A 76 4.02 7.87 13.90
C LEU A 76 2.98 8.25 14.96
N ASP A 77 2.67 9.53 15.04
CA ASP A 77 1.48 10.01 15.76
C ASP A 77 0.21 9.95 14.88
N ASN A 78 -0.95 10.12 15.50
CA ASN A 78 -2.25 10.11 14.81
C ASN A 78 -2.34 11.12 13.66
N LYS A 79 -1.72 12.29 13.79
CA LYS A 79 -1.75 13.33 12.76
C LYS A 79 -0.90 12.94 11.56
N GLN A 80 0.26 12.32 11.79
CA GLN A 80 1.13 11.80 10.75
C GLN A 80 0.46 10.63 10.02
N MET A 81 -0.13 9.69 10.75
CA MET A 81 -0.86 8.56 10.17
C MET A 81 -2.01 9.04 9.28
N GLU A 82 -2.87 9.92 9.79
CA GLU A 82 -3.99 10.46 9.04
C GLU A 82 -3.52 11.19 7.78
N LYS A 83 -2.49 12.04 7.91
CA LYS A 83 -1.90 12.73 6.76
C LYS A 83 -1.44 11.77 5.67
N ILE A 84 -0.72 10.70 6.04
CA ILE A 84 -0.20 9.72 5.09
C ILE A 84 -1.35 8.95 4.42
N ILE A 85 -2.39 8.56 5.17
CA ILE A 85 -3.59 7.92 4.62
C ILE A 85 -4.24 8.82 3.57
N GLN A 86 -4.49 10.09 3.92
CA GLN A 86 -5.10 11.03 2.98
C GLN A 86 -4.26 11.25 1.72
N GLU A 87 -2.93 11.36 1.85
CA GLU A 87 -2.03 11.47 0.70
C GLU A 87 -2.09 10.25 -0.22
N VAL A 88 -2.09 9.04 0.36
CA VAL A 88 -2.17 7.79 -0.41
C VAL A 88 -3.52 7.68 -1.11
N LEU A 89 -4.63 7.87 -0.38
CA LEU A 89 -5.97 7.78 -0.93
C LEU A 89 -6.20 8.79 -2.05
N ALA A 90 -5.75 10.04 -1.87
CA ALA A 90 -5.89 11.08 -2.88
C ALA A 90 -5.18 10.71 -4.20
N VAL A 91 -3.99 10.09 -4.13
CA VAL A 91 -3.25 9.65 -5.32
C VAL A 91 -3.84 8.37 -5.92
N VAL A 92 -4.24 7.41 -5.09
CA VAL A 92 -4.83 6.16 -5.59
C VAL A 92 -6.20 6.44 -6.23
N ALA A 93 -6.97 7.41 -5.73
CA ALA A 93 -8.28 7.78 -6.31
C ALA A 93 -8.22 8.20 -7.79
N THR A 94 -7.06 8.71 -8.25
CA THR A 94 -6.86 9.11 -9.66
C THR A 94 -6.48 7.95 -10.58
N TRP A 95 -6.48 6.69 -10.10
CA TRP A 95 -6.00 5.54 -10.87
C TRP A 95 -6.71 5.35 -12.22
N LYS A 96 -8.01 5.67 -12.33
CA LYS A 96 -8.77 5.56 -13.58
C LYS A 96 -8.29 6.56 -14.63
N GLU A 97 -7.87 7.74 -14.19
CA GLU A 97 -7.33 8.79 -15.06
C GLU A 97 -6.00 8.32 -15.64
N VAL A 98 -5.10 7.81 -14.78
CA VAL A 98 -3.83 7.20 -15.20
C VAL A 98 -4.08 6.03 -16.15
N ALA A 99 -5.01 5.13 -15.82
CA ALA A 99 -5.36 3.98 -16.65
C ALA A 99 -5.86 4.41 -18.04
N LYS A 100 -6.67 5.47 -18.11
CA LYS A 100 -7.14 6.05 -19.37
C LYS A 100 -6.01 6.66 -20.18
N GLU A 101 -5.10 7.41 -19.54
CA GLU A 101 -3.95 8.03 -20.19
C GLU A 101 -3.01 7.01 -20.84
N ILE A 102 -2.81 5.86 -20.19
CA ILE A 102 -1.98 4.76 -20.72
C ILE A 102 -2.74 3.80 -21.64
N GLY A 103 -4.02 4.07 -21.94
CA GLY A 103 -4.80 3.33 -22.93
C GLY A 103 -5.47 2.05 -22.45
N ILE A 104 -5.64 1.84 -21.14
CA ILE A 104 -6.41 0.70 -20.61
C ILE A 104 -7.90 0.89 -20.92
N SER A 105 -8.53 -0.14 -21.47
CA SER A 105 -9.95 -0.09 -21.84
C SER A 105 -10.87 0.10 -20.63
N ASN A 106 -12.01 0.77 -20.83
CA ASN A 106 -13.03 0.93 -19.79
C ASN A 106 -13.54 -0.41 -19.22
N LYS A 107 -13.51 -1.49 -20.02
CA LYS A 107 -13.90 -2.83 -19.58
C LYS A 107 -12.93 -3.35 -18.53
N GLU A 108 -11.63 -3.26 -18.78
CA GLU A 108 -10.58 -3.67 -17.84
C GLU A 108 -10.60 -2.78 -16.58
N GLN A 109 -10.80 -1.46 -16.74
CA GLN A 109 -10.98 -0.56 -15.59
C GLN A 109 -12.21 -0.96 -14.75
N THR A 110 -13.33 -1.32 -15.39
CA THR A 110 -14.53 -1.75 -14.66
C THR A 110 -14.29 -3.07 -13.91
N LEU A 111 -13.55 -4.00 -14.51
CA LEU A 111 -13.16 -5.24 -13.85
C LEU A 111 -12.27 -4.97 -12.64
N MET A 112 -11.24 -4.14 -12.81
CA MET A 112 -10.23 -3.86 -11.78
C MET A 112 -10.70 -2.90 -10.70
N SER A 113 -11.85 -2.24 -10.84
CA SER A 113 -12.27 -1.22 -9.86
C SER A 113 -12.44 -1.75 -8.44
N LYS A 114 -12.71 -3.04 -8.30
CA LYS A 114 -12.83 -3.71 -6.99
C LYS A 114 -11.49 -3.85 -6.26
N ALA A 115 -10.37 -3.75 -6.97
CA ALA A 115 -9.04 -3.78 -6.37
C ALA A 115 -8.68 -2.46 -5.68
N PHE A 116 -9.39 -1.37 -5.97
CA PHE A 116 -9.05 -0.06 -5.42
C PHE A 116 -9.99 0.30 -4.27
N ASN A 117 -9.45 0.31 -3.05
CA ASN A 117 -10.15 0.60 -1.81
C ASN A 117 -10.00 2.10 -1.47
N VAL A 118 -10.64 2.95 -2.28
CA VAL A 118 -10.58 4.42 -2.20
C VAL A 118 -11.97 5.05 -2.18
#